data_AF-A0AAC9EXF9-F1
#
_entry.id   AF-A0AAC9EXF9-F1
#
_cell.length_a   1.000
_cell.length_b   1.000
_cell.length_c   1.000
_cell.angle_alpha   90.00
_cell.angle_beta   90.00
_cell.angle_gamma   90.00
#
_symmetry.space_group_name_H-M   'P 1'
#
loop_
_entity.id
_entity.type
_entity.pdbx_description
1 polymer ?
#
loop_
_entity_poly.entity_id
_entity_poly.type
_entity_poly.pdbx_seq_one_letter_code
_entity_poly.pdbx_strand_id
1 'polypeptide(L)'
;MANDLFRIAVVGAGETGTPLLRKLLAAPFVELAGVADLDPDAPGMRLAQHRGIMTTTSFLDLAALGETVDVLIDVTGVPAVREGLRKAMQETGNHHTVIVHEIVVQLMLSLLNGELVRLKHDAQDY
;
A
#
# COMPACT_ATOMS: atom_id res chain seq x y z
N MET A 1 -11.79 -17.49 -16.27
CA MET A 1 -12.41 -17.40 -14.94
C MET A 1 -11.90 -16.09 -14.36
N ALA A 2 -12.80 -15.16 -13.99
CA ALA A 2 -12.36 -13.93 -13.34
C ALA A 2 -11.60 -14.33 -12.07
N ASN A 3 -10.42 -13.76 -11.86
CA ASN A 3 -9.69 -13.98 -10.63
C ASN A 3 -10.50 -13.31 -9.52
N ASP A 4 -11.07 -14.09 -8.58
CA ASP A 4 -11.83 -13.57 -7.44
C ASP A 4 -10.92 -12.96 -6.35
N LEU A 5 -9.61 -12.86 -6.63
CA LEU A 5 -8.59 -12.33 -5.73
C LEU A 5 -8.07 -11.00 -6.27
N PHE A 6 -8.09 -9.98 -5.41
CA PHE A 6 -7.39 -8.73 -5.64
C PHE A 6 -5.95 -8.85 -5.16
N ARG A 7 -5.00 -8.61 -6.06
CA ARG A 7 -3.58 -8.60 -5.75
C ARG A 7 -3.14 -7.18 -5.38
N ILE A 8 -2.81 -6.98 -4.11
CA ILE A 8 -2.61 -5.68 -3.49
C ILE A 8 -1.14 -5.48 -3.12
N ALA A 9 -0.60 -4.28 -3.37
CA ALA A 9 0.65 -3.82 -2.80
C ALA A 9 0.40 -2.61 -1.89
N VAL A 10 1.15 -2.45 -0.80
CA VAL A 10 0.96 -1.36 0.18
C VAL A 10 2.24 -0.58 0.38
N VAL A 11 2.16 0.75 0.32
CA VAL A 11 3.25 1.68 0.64
C VAL A 11 2.88 2.47 1.90
N GLY A 12 3.75 2.44 2.89
CA GLY A 12 3.50 2.93 4.24
C GLY A 12 2.96 1.81 5.14
N ALA A 13 3.81 1.28 6.01
CA ALA A 13 3.54 0.17 6.91
C ALA A 13 3.82 0.52 8.38
N GLY A 14 3.96 1.80 8.71
CA GLY A 14 4.02 2.31 10.07
C GLY A 14 2.74 2.07 10.90
N GLU A 15 2.62 2.80 12.02
CA GLU A 15 1.49 2.70 12.96
C GLU A 15 0.13 2.88 12.28
N THR A 16 0.07 3.78 11.30
CA THR A 16 -1.16 4.10 10.58
C THR A 16 -1.51 3.08 9.51
N GLY A 17 -0.52 2.55 8.78
CA GLY A 17 -0.73 1.59 7.69
C GLY A 17 -1.00 0.16 8.18
N THR A 18 -0.45 -0.20 9.34
CA THR A 18 -0.55 -1.56 9.89
C THR A 18 -2.00 -2.03 10.16
N PRO A 19 -2.92 -1.21 10.69
CA PRO A 19 -4.33 -1.59 10.82
C PRO A 19 -5.00 -1.95 9.50
N LEU A 20 -4.71 -1.21 8.41
CA LEU A 20 -5.20 -1.55 7.08
C LEU A 20 -4.60 -2.88 6.61
N LEU A 21 -3.29 -3.04 6.76
CA LEU A 21 -2.57 -4.26 6.40
C LEU A 21 -3.17 -5.51 7.08
N ARG A 22 -3.52 -5.41 8.36
CA ARG A 22 -4.18 -6.52 9.09
C ARG A 22 -5.56 -6.86 8.51
N LYS A 23 -6.34 -5.86 8.09
CA LYS A 23 -7.64 -6.07 7.44
C LYS A 23 -7.48 -6.75 6.09
N LEU A 24 -6.49 -6.32 5.29
CA LEU A 24 -6.16 -6.92 3.99
C LEU A 24 -5.75 -8.39 4.16
N LEU A 25 -4.87 -8.70 5.10
CA LEU A 25 -4.43 -10.07 5.38
C LEU A 25 -5.53 -11.00 5.90
N ALA A 26 -6.60 -10.44 6.48
CA ALA A 26 -7.74 -11.20 6.96
C ALA A 26 -8.82 -11.41 5.88
N ALA A 27 -8.74 -10.69 4.77
CA ALA A 27 -9.73 -10.77 3.70
C ALA A 27 -9.41 -11.96 2.77
N PRO A 28 -10.31 -12.96 2.62
CA PRO A 28 -10.05 -14.16 1.82
C PRO A 28 -9.98 -13.88 0.30
N PHE A 29 -10.40 -12.69 -0.12
CA PHE A 29 -10.37 -12.22 -1.50
C PHE A 29 -9.18 -11.30 -1.80
N VAL A 30 -8.18 -11.24 -0.91
CA VAL A 30 -6.99 -10.40 -1.06
C VAL A 30 -5.73 -11.27 -1.05
N GLU A 31 -4.90 -11.09 -2.05
CA GLU A 31 -3.52 -11.55 -2.08
C GLU A 31 -2.60 -10.34 -1.89
N LEU A 32 -1.78 -10.35 -0.83
CA LEU A 32 -0.84 -9.26 -0.62
C LEU A 32 0.49 -9.56 -1.34
N ALA A 33 0.76 -8.80 -2.41
CA ALA A 33 1.95 -8.96 -3.25
C ALA A 33 3.22 -8.42 -2.60
N GLY A 34 3.12 -7.34 -1.83
CA GLY A 34 4.26 -6.74 -1.15
C GLY A 34 3.91 -5.53 -0.30
N VAL A 35 4.84 -5.19 0.59
CA VAL A 35 4.75 -4.04 1.50
C VAL A 35 6.04 -3.24 1.45
N ALA A 36 5.92 -1.91 1.41
CA ALA A 36 7.04 -1.00 1.43
C ALA A 36 6.91 0.01 2.57
N ASP A 37 8.01 0.22 3.29
CA ASP A 37 8.19 1.30 4.26
C ASP A 37 9.69 1.59 4.37
N LEU A 38 10.06 2.85 4.60
CA LEU A 38 11.46 3.24 4.80
C LEU A 38 12.04 2.62 6.06
N ASP A 39 11.21 2.45 7.10
CA ASP A 39 11.59 1.77 8.33
C ASP A 39 11.38 0.25 8.15
N PRO A 40 12.45 -0.56 7.98
CA PRO A 40 12.32 -2.01 7.87
C PRO A 40 11.77 -2.66 9.16
N ASP A 41 11.84 -1.94 10.29
CA ASP A 41 11.27 -2.32 11.58
C ASP A 41 9.87 -1.72 11.82
N ALA A 42 9.25 -1.12 10.81
CA ALA A 42 7.86 -0.67 10.95
C ALA A 42 6.95 -1.87 11.32
N PRO A 43 5.90 -1.65 12.14
CA PRO A 43 5.04 -2.75 12.61
C PRO A 43 4.45 -3.60 11.48
N GLY A 44 4.11 -2.97 10.35
CA GLY A 44 3.58 -3.64 9.17
C GLY A 44 4.63 -4.37 8.34
N MET A 45 5.88 -3.87 8.32
CA MET A 45 7.01 -4.57 7.69
C MET A 45 7.29 -5.89 8.39
N ARG A 46 7.44 -5.87 9.72
CA ARG A 46 7.59 -7.11 10.51
C ARG A 46 6.42 -8.06 10.34
N LEU A 47 5.19 -7.54 10.31
CA LEU A 47 3.99 -8.36 10.08
C LEU A 47 4.03 -9.07 8.72
N ALA A 48 4.40 -8.37 7.66
CA ALA A 48 4.51 -8.92 6.31
C ALA A 48 5.63 -9.98 6.23
N GLN A 49 6.81 -9.70 6.79
CA GLN A 49 7.92 -10.65 6.86
C GLN A 49 7.53 -11.95 7.59
N HIS A 50 6.86 -11.85 8.74
CA HIS A 50 6.39 -13.03 9.48
C HIS A 50 5.38 -13.88 8.70
N ARG A 51 4.71 -13.31 7.68
CA ARG A 51 3.79 -14.01 6.78
C ARG A 51 4.45 -14.47 5.48
N GLY A 52 5.76 -14.27 5.32
CA GLY A 52 6.49 -14.65 4.10
C GLY A 52 6.17 -13.75 2.90
N ILE A 53 5.69 -12.53 3.14
CA ILE A 53 5.31 -11.58 2.09
C ILE A 53 6.52 -10.71 1.76
N MET A 54 6.68 -10.37 0.48
CA MET A 54 7.74 -9.47 0.03
C MET A 54 7.69 -8.15 0.81
N THR A 55 8.85 -7.74 1.34
CA THR A 55 9.03 -6.42 1.94
C THR A 55 10.20 -5.70 1.31
N THR A 56 10.08 -4.40 1.13
CA THR A 56 11.13 -3.55 0.54
C THR A 56 11.17 -2.18 1.22
N THR A 57 12.31 -1.51 1.20
CA THR A 57 12.43 -0.10 1.61
C THR A 57 12.25 0.88 0.45
N SER A 58 11.93 0.38 -0.75
CA SER A 58 11.71 1.16 -1.96
C SER A 58 10.32 0.88 -2.51
N PHE A 59 9.44 1.88 -2.48
CA PHE A 59 8.10 1.75 -3.06
C PHE A 59 8.13 1.55 -4.59
N LEU A 60 9.22 1.95 -5.25
CA LEU A 60 9.41 1.73 -6.68
C LEU A 60 9.54 0.24 -7.02
N ASP A 61 10.03 -0.58 -6.09
CA ASP A 61 10.12 -2.02 -6.31
C ASP A 61 8.71 -2.64 -6.38
N LEU A 62 7.76 -2.10 -5.60
CA LEU A 62 6.35 -2.49 -5.70
C LEU A 62 5.72 -2.01 -7.02
N ALA A 63 6.06 -0.81 -7.47
CA ALA A 63 5.61 -0.31 -8.78
C ALA A 63 6.16 -1.17 -9.94
N ALA A 64 7.39 -1.67 -9.80
CA ALA A 64 8.04 -2.53 -10.78
C ALA A 64 7.41 -3.92 -10.91
N LEU A 65 6.54 -4.33 -9.97
CA LEU A 65 5.73 -5.55 -10.12
C LEU A 65 4.74 -5.46 -11.30
N GLY A 66 4.48 -4.25 -11.80
CA GLY A 66 3.72 -4.03 -13.02
C GLY A 66 2.30 -4.60 -12.95
N GLU A 67 1.86 -5.21 -14.06
CA GLU A 67 0.51 -5.77 -14.21
C GLU A 67 0.22 -6.98 -13.30
N THR A 68 1.20 -7.45 -12.51
CA THR A 68 0.96 -8.48 -11.49
C THR A 68 0.30 -7.95 -10.22
N VAL A 69 0.15 -6.63 -10.09
CA VAL A 69 -0.55 -5.96 -8.98
C VAL A 69 -1.78 -5.23 -9.52
N ASP A 70 -2.94 -5.50 -8.94
CA ASP A 70 -4.20 -4.85 -9.33
C ASP A 70 -4.33 -3.46 -8.68
N VAL A 71 -3.94 -3.36 -7.40
CA VAL A 71 -4.08 -2.12 -6.63
C VAL A 71 -2.82 -1.85 -5.82
N LEU A 72 -2.29 -0.65 -5.95
CA LEU A 72 -1.21 -0.14 -5.09
C LEU A 72 -1.80 0.91 -4.16
N ILE A 73 -1.78 0.63 -2.85
CA ILE A 73 -2.34 1.50 -1.83
C ILE A 73 -1.22 2.30 -1.18
N ASP A 74 -1.26 3.61 -1.35
CA ASP A 74 -0.37 4.57 -0.68
C ASP A 74 -1.07 5.11 0.58
N VAL A 75 -0.50 4.83 1.75
CA VAL A 75 -0.96 5.38 3.04
C VAL A 75 0.08 6.27 3.69
N THR A 76 1.11 6.72 2.94
CA THR A 76 2.18 7.58 3.45
C THR A 76 1.75 9.02 3.62
N GLY A 77 0.89 9.51 2.71
CA GLY A 77 0.55 10.92 2.55
C GLY A 77 1.71 11.82 2.13
N VAL A 78 2.77 11.22 1.58
CA VAL A 78 3.95 11.94 1.12
C VAL A 78 3.82 12.27 -0.38
N PRO A 79 3.82 13.56 -0.77
CA PRO A 79 3.66 13.95 -2.18
C PRO A 79 4.69 13.34 -3.12
N ALA A 80 5.92 13.10 -2.65
CA ALA A 80 6.98 12.47 -3.43
C ALA A 80 6.67 11.00 -3.79
N VAL A 81 6.07 10.25 -2.86
CA VAL A 81 5.62 8.87 -3.11
C VAL A 81 4.53 8.86 -4.18
N ARG A 82 3.51 9.71 -4.03
CA ARG A 82 2.45 9.89 -5.03
C ARG A 82 3.01 10.19 -6.42
N GLU A 83 3.91 11.16 -6.51
CA GLU A 83 4.49 11.56 -7.81
C GLU A 83 5.36 10.45 -8.39
N GLY A 84 6.18 9.80 -7.56
CA GLY A 84 7.03 8.69 -7.97
C GLY A 84 6.24 7.51 -8.51
N LEU A 85 5.15 7.12 -7.83
CA LEU A 85 4.27 6.05 -8.29
C LEU A 85 3.60 6.39 -9.62
N ARG A 86 3.06 7.61 -9.76
CA ARG A 86 2.43 8.07 -11.01
C ARG A 86 3.44 8.06 -12.17
N LYS A 87 4.64 8.56 -11.93
CA LYS A 87 5.72 8.57 -12.91
C LYS A 87 6.11 7.14 -13.32
N ALA A 88 6.26 6.23 -12.36
CA ALA A 88 6.56 4.82 -12.64
C ALA A 88 5.48 4.15 -13.52
N MET A 89 4.20 4.40 -13.24
CA MET A 89 3.10 3.87 -14.08
C MET A 89 3.17 4.40 -15.52
N GLN A 90 3.47 5.70 -15.68
CA GLN A 90 3.61 6.32 -17.01
C GLN A 90 4.82 5.79 -17.78
N GLU A 91 5.98 5.67 -17.12
CA GLU A 91 7.22 5.20 -17.75
C GLU A 91 7.16 3.74 -18.17
N THR A 92 6.44 2.91 -17.42
CA THR A 92 6.27 1.49 -17.71
C THR A 92 5.09 1.19 -18.65
N GLY A 93 4.22 2.17 -18.91
CA GLY A 93 2.98 1.96 -19.65
C GLY A 93 1.97 1.08 -18.89
N ASN A 94 2.08 0.99 -17.56
CA ASN A 94 1.18 0.19 -16.75
C ASN A 94 -0.18 0.90 -16.62
N HIS A 95 -1.18 0.36 -17.30
CA HIS A 95 -2.56 0.81 -17.25
C HIS A 95 -3.49 -0.13 -16.48
N HIS A 96 -2.93 -1.24 -15.97
CA HIS A 96 -3.65 -2.25 -15.20
C HIS A 96 -3.79 -1.85 -13.73
N THR A 97 -2.65 -1.49 -13.11
CA THR A 97 -2.60 -1.19 -11.67
C THR A 97 -3.29 0.14 -11.35
N VAL A 98 -4.19 0.12 -10.37
CA VAL A 98 -4.83 1.34 -9.83
C VAL A 98 -4.12 1.81 -8.58
N ILE A 99 -3.75 3.09 -8.53
CA ILE A 99 -3.19 3.71 -7.32
C ILE A 99 -4.32 4.27 -6.46
N VAL A 100 -4.41 3.80 -5.21
CA VAL A 100 -5.29 4.35 -4.19
C VAL A 100 -4.46 5.21 -3.24
N HIS A 101 -4.68 6.52 -3.32
CA HIS A 101 -3.98 7.50 -2.49
C HIS A 101 -4.53 7.57 -1.07
N GLU A 102 -3.74 8.14 -0.17
CA GLU A 102 -4.00 8.15 1.27
C GLU A 102 -5.33 8.83 1.62
N ILE A 103 -5.72 9.87 0.87
CA ILE A 103 -6.98 10.60 1.10
C ILE A 103 -8.18 9.68 0.87
N VAL A 104 -8.12 8.81 -0.14
CA VAL A 104 -9.18 7.84 -0.43
C VAL A 104 -9.23 6.80 0.68
N VAL A 105 -8.08 6.29 1.13
CA VAL A 105 -8.00 5.35 2.26
C VAL A 105 -8.59 5.97 3.53
N GLN A 106 -8.20 7.20 3.85
CA GLN A 106 -8.68 7.92 5.02
C GLN A 106 -10.18 8.12 4.96
N LEU A 107 -10.73 8.54 3.81
CA LEU A 107 -12.16 8.69 3.61
C LEU A 107 -12.89 7.37 3.83
N MET A 108 -12.44 6.29 3.19
CA MET A 108 -13.07 4.98 3.29
C MET A 108 -13.06 4.45 4.72
N LEU A 109 -11.92 4.53 5.41
CA LEU A 109 -11.84 4.11 6.82
C LEU A 109 -12.71 4.98 7.72
N SER A 110 -12.79 6.30 7.45
CA SER A 110 -13.64 7.20 8.22
C SER A 110 -15.13 6.86 8.07
N LEU A 111 -15.56 6.59 6.83
CA LEU A 111 -16.94 6.19 6.54
C LEU A 111 -17.30 4.84 7.17
N LEU A 112 -16.38 3.87 7.13
CA LEU A 112 -16.59 2.54 7.70
C LEU A 112 -16.60 2.53 9.23
N ASN A 113 -15.81 3.40 9.86
CA ASN A 113 -15.74 3.49 11.32
C ASN A 113 -16.80 4.43 11.91
N GLY A 114 -17.45 5.26 11.09
CA GLY A 114 -18.42 6.27 11.54
C GLY A 114 -17.78 7.47 12.25
N GLU A 115 -16.47 7.62 12.18
CA GLU A 115 -15.71 8.72 12.77
C GLU A 115 -14.53 9.11 11.88
N LEU A 116 -14.07 10.36 11.98
CA LEU A 116 -12.93 10.83 11.18
C LEU A 116 -11.64 10.11 11.63
N VAL A 117 -11.15 9.21 10.78
CA VAL A 117 -9.82 8.62 10.92
C VAL A 117 -8.81 9.63 10.40
N ARG A 118 -7.73 9.87 11.16
CA ARG A 118 -6.58 10.66 10.71
C ARG A 118 -5.40 9.74 10.52
N LEU A 119 -4.86 9.73 9.31
CA LEU A 119 -3.61 9.07 9.04
C LEU A 119 -2.47 9.95 9.61
N LYS A 120 -1.58 9.38 10.44
CA LYS A 120 -0.40 10.14 10.90
C LYS A 120 0.57 10.28 9.74
N HIS A 121 0.87 11.51 9.36
CA HIS A 121 1.96 11.85 8.46
C HIS A 121 3.18 12.13 9.33
N ASP A 122 4.00 11.11 9.60
CA ASP A 122 5.35 11.41 10.01
C ASP A 122 6.08 11.78 8.73
N ALA A 123 6.41 13.07 8.60
CA ALA A 123 7.30 13.57 7.56
C ALA A 123 8.71 13.02 7.83
N GLN A 124 8.88 11.72 7.63
CA GLN A 124 10.20 11.16 7.40
C GLN A 124 10.49 11.41 5.92
N ASP A 125 11.66 12.00 5.65
CA ASP A 125 12.08 12.35 4.29
C ASP A 125 12.13 11.08 3.43
N TYR A 126 11.29 11.04 2.38
CA TYR A 126 11.31 10.04 1.31
C TYR A 126 12.09 10.55 0.11
#